data_AF-A0A7V6QKC3-F1
#
_entry.id   AF-A0A7V6QKC3-F1
#
_cell.length_a   1.000
_cell.length_b   1.000
_cell.length_c   1.000
_cell.angle_alpha   90.00
_cell.angle_beta   90.00
_cell.angle_gamma   90.00
#
_symmetry.space_group_name_H-M   'P 1'
#
loop_
_entity.id
_entity.type
_entity.pdbx_description
1 polymer ?
#
loop_
_entity_poly.entity_id
_entity_poly.type
_entity_poly.pdbx_seq_one_letter_code
_entity_poly.pdbx_strand_id
1 'polypeptide(L)' 'NIEDLQKLFIVSHLEIAGDQANAPSEAQSFDTLSVVVKQAEGETCERCWVVSPTVGAVAEHPTLCKDCGTIVQEHYVK' A
#
# COMPACT_ATOMS: atom_id res chain seq x y z
N ASN A 1 -13.09 0.08 14.54
CA ASN A 1 -12.26 -0.20 13.35
C ASN A 1 -12.15 1.04 12.52
N ILE A 2 -10.97 1.64 12.45
CA ILE A 2 -10.66 2.66 11.45
C ILE A 2 -10.19 1.88 10.22
N GLU A 3 -10.94 1.94 9.13
CA GLU A 3 -10.57 1.31 7.86
C GLU A 3 -9.48 2.14 7.16
N ASP A 4 -8.70 1.52 6.27
CA ASP A 4 -7.67 2.19 5.45
C ASP A 4 -6.60 2.98 6.22
N LEU A 5 -6.12 2.48 7.37
CA LEU A 5 -5.07 3.14 8.16
C LEU A 5 -3.81 3.51 7.35
N GLN A 6 -3.46 2.74 6.32
CA GLN A 6 -2.37 3.06 5.40
C GLN A 6 -2.56 4.43 4.70
N LYS A 7 -3.80 4.81 4.37
CA LYS A 7 -4.13 6.13 3.80
C LYS A 7 -3.97 7.22 4.86
N LEU A 8 -4.34 6.96 6.11
CA LEU A 8 -4.16 7.91 7.21
C LEU A 8 -2.67 8.18 7.47
N PHE A 9 -1.82 7.15 7.37
CA PHE A 9 -0.38 7.26 7.54
C PHE A 9 0.37 7.66 6.26
N ILE A 10 -0.32 7.85 5.13
CA ILE A 10 0.27 8.25 3.85
C ILE A 10 1.37 7.26 3.41
N VAL A 11 1.13 5.96 3.62
CA VAL A 11 2.02 4.87 3.20
C VAL A 11 1.35 3.99 2.16
N SER A 12 2.15 3.33 1.32
CA SER A 12 1.62 2.46 0.26
C SER A 12 1.03 1.15 0.78
N HIS A 13 1.49 0.67 1.94
CA HIS A 13 1.01 -0.54 2.58
C HIS A 13 1.16 -0.43 4.10
N LEU A 14 0.23 -1.06 4.84
CA LEU A 14 0.31 -1.23 6.28
C LEU A 14 -0.10 -2.66 6.64
N GLU A 15 0.72 -3.29 7.46
CA GLU A 15 0.41 -4.56 8.11
C GLU A 15 0.42 -4.36 9.63
N ILE A 16 -0.66 -4.77 10.31
CA ILE A 16 -0.68 -4.87 11.76
C ILE A 16 -0.18 -6.28 12.11
N ALA A 17 1.07 -6.36 12.54
CA ALA A 17 1.70 -7.60 12.98
C ALA A 17 1.19 -8.03 14.38
N GLY A 18 1.77 -9.11 14.90
CA GLY A 18 1.47 -9.63 16.24
C GLY A 18 1.96 -8.74 17.39
N ASP A 19 2.22 -9.36 18.54
CA ASP A 19 2.52 -8.64 19.78
C ASP A 19 3.88 -7.93 19.78
N GLN A 20 3.95 -6.79 20.45
CA GLN A 20 5.18 -5.99 20.62
C GLN A 20 6.35 -6.81 21.22
N ALA A 21 6.06 -7.77 22.11
CA ALA A 21 7.07 -8.63 22.73
C ALA A 21 7.80 -9.53 21.71
N ASN A 22 7.18 -9.78 20.55
CA ASN A 22 7.73 -10.59 19.46
C ASN A 22 8.18 -9.72 18.26
N ALA A 23 8.30 -8.40 18.46
CA ALA A 23 8.73 -7.51 17.39
C ALA A 23 10.15 -7.88 16.89
N PRO A 24 10.41 -7.79 15.57
CA PRO A 24 11.74 -7.99 15.01
C PRO A 24 12.78 -7.08 15.65
N SER A 25 14.04 -7.50 15.69
CA SER A 25 15.12 -6.69 16.28
C SER A 25 15.39 -5.40 15.51
N GLU A 26 15.04 -5.34 14.21
CA GLU A 26 15.10 -4.11 13.42
C GLU A 26 13.95 -3.12 13.71
N ALA A 27 12.96 -3.50 14.51
CA ALA A 27 11.83 -2.65 14.81
C ALA A 27 12.23 -1.49 15.74
N GLN A 28 11.73 -0.30 15.43
CA GLN A 28 11.80 0.83 16.34
C GLN A 28 10.75 0.67 17.44
N SER A 29 11.20 0.56 18.68
CA SER A 29 10.35 0.38 19.86
C SER A 29 9.85 1.72 20.43
N PHE A 30 8.58 1.75 20.81
CA PHE A 30 7.91 2.83 21.52
C PHE A 30 7.19 2.29 22.76
N ASP A 31 6.62 3.17 23.58
CA ASP A 31 5.98 2.80 24.86
C ASP A 31 4.84 1.79 24.71
N THR A 32 4.11 1.85 23.58
CA THR A 32 2.89 1.05 23.37
C THR A 32 2.91 0.19 22.11
N LEU A 33 3.94 0.29 21.27
CA LEU A 33 4.03 -0.43 19.99
C LEU A 33 5.48 -0.46 19.47
N SER A 34 5.73 -1.33 18.49
CA SER A 34 6.97 -1.33 17.71
C SER A 34 6.65 -1.19 16.22
N VAL A 35 7.46 -0.43 15.49
CA VAL A 35 7.26 -0.16 14.06
C VAL A 35 8.46 -0.64 13.25
N VAL A 36 8.19 -1.35 12.17
CA VAL A 36 9.17 -1.66 11.13
C VAL A 36 8.80 -0.88 9.87
N VAL A 37 9.74 -0.12 9.33
CA VAL A 37 9.55 0.60 8.06
C VAL A 37 10.38 -0.09 6.99
N LYS A 38 9.72 -0.54 5.92
CA LYS A 38 10.33 -1.16 4.74
C LYS A 38 9.77 -0.51 3.48
N GLN A 39 10.54 -0.57 2.39
CA GLN A 39 10.02 -0.18 1.09
C GLN A 39 8.89 -1.13 0.71
N ALA A 40 7.76 -0.59 0.23
CA ALA A 40 6.63 -1.39 -0.22
C ALA A 40 6.98 -2.17 -1.50
N GLU A 41 6.37 -3.33 -1.68
CA GLU A 41 6.61 -4.21 -2.84
C GLU A 41 5.82 -3.78 -4.08
N GLY A 42 6.41 -3.99 -5.26
CA GLY A 42 5.81 -3.68 -6.55
C GLY A 42 6.33 -2.41 -7.19
N GLU A 43 5.50 -1.78 -8.03
CA GLU A 43 5.86 -0.60 -8.81
C GLU A 43 4.99 0.61 -8.44
N THR A 44 5.43 1.82 -8.77
CA THR A 44 4.68 3.05 -8.49
C THR A 44 3.55 3.22 -9.50
N CYS A 45 2.31 3.28 -9.04
CA CYS A 45 1.17 3.65 -9.90
C CYS A 45 1.26 5.11 -10.33
N GLU A 46 1.22 5.40 -11.63
CA GLU A 46 1.36 6.77 -12.15
C GLU A 46 0.18 7.70 -11.80
N ARG A 47 -0.98 7.14 -11.42
CA ARG A 47 -2.19 7.92 -11.10
C ARG A 47 -2.32 8.28 -9.61
N CYS A 48 -2.06 7.32 -8.72
CA CYS A 48 -2.24 7.53 -7.27
C CYS A 48 -0.93 7.56 -6.47
N TRP A 49 0.20 7.27 -7.11
CA TRP A 49 1.55 7.21 -6.51
C TRP A 49 1.74 6.19 -5.39
N VAL A 50 0.76 5.30 -5.18
CA VAL A 50 0.92 4.13 -4.31
C VAL A 50 1.78 3.10 -5.02
N VAL A 51 2.79 2.58 -4.32
CA VAL A 51 3.56 1.41 -4.75
C VAL A 51 2.70 0.17 -4.57
N SER A 52 2.47 -0.60 -5.64
CA SER A 52 1.57 -1.75 -5.61
C SER A 52 2.09 -2.89 -6.48
N PRO A 53 1.95 -4.16 -6.05
CA PRO A 53 2.25 -5.32 -6.88
C PRO A 53 1.21 -5.52 -8.00
N THR A 54 0.15 -4.72 -8.01
CA THR A 54 -0.94 -4.80 -9.00
C THR A 54 -0.80 -3.81 -10.15
N VAL A 55 0.29 -3.03 -10.21
CA VAL A 55 0.60 -2.21 -11.39
C VAL A 55 0.69 -3.11 -12.61
N GLY A 56 0.00 -2.73 -13.68
CA GLY A 56 -0.07 -3.52 -14.92
C GLY A 56 -1.08 -4.66 -14.90
N ALA A 57 -1.89 -4.82 -13.84
CA ALA A 57 -2.93 -5.85 -13.78
C ALA A 57 -4.09 -5.61 -14.77
N VAL A 58 -4.26 -4.38 -15.27
CA VAL A 58 -5.23 -4.04 -16.33
C VAL A 58 -4.45 -3.78 -17.61
N ALA A 59 -4.62 -4.65 -18.61
CA ALA A 59 -3.78 -4.68 -19.81
C ALA A 59 -3.83 -3.38 -20.61
N GLU A 60 -4.99 -2.72 -20.66
CA GLU A 60 -5.21 -1.43 -21.32
C GLU A 60 -4.56 -0.25 -20.57
N HIS A 61 -4.18 -0.46 -19.31
CA HIS A 61 -3.62 0.55 -18.41
C HIS A 61 -2.36 0.02 -17.68
N PRO A 62 -1.28 -0.27 -18.42
CA PRO A 62 -0.13 -1.01 -17.90
C PRO A 62 0.66 -0.29 -16.79
N THR A 63 0.54 1.03 -16.68
CA THR A 63 1.23 1.84 -15.66
C THR A 63 0.38 2.13 -14.42
N LEU A 64 -0.85 1.62 -14.38
CA LEU A 64 -1.79 1.85 -13.28
C LEU A 64 -1.94 0.59 -12.42
N CYS A 65 -2.10 0.79 -11.11
CA CYS A 65 -2.55 -0.28 -10.22
C CYS A 65 -3.97 -0.73 -10.57
N LYS A 66 -4.36 -1.93 -10.14
CA LYS A 66 -5.67 -2.53 -10.44
C LYS A 66 -6.83 -1.55 -10.22
N ASP A 67 -6.91 -0.92 -9.05
CA ASP A 67 -8.00 -0.01 -8.70
C ASP A 67 -8.05 1.22 -9.62
N CYS A 68 -6.89 1.82 -9.92
CA CYS A 68 -6.81 2.96 -10.82
C CYS A 68 -7.17 2.57 -12.26
N GLY A 69 -6.67 1.43 -12.74
CA GLY A 69 -6.99 0.89 -14.06
C GLY A 69 -8.48 0.61 -14.21
N THR A 70 -9.10 -0.05 -13.22
CA THR A 70 -10.55 -0.32 -13.19
C THR A 70 -11.36 0.98 -13.22
N ILE A 71 -11.03 1.97 -12.38
CA ILE A 71 -11.73 3.27 -12.38
C ILE A 71 -11.67 3.95 -13.74
N VAL A 72 -10.50 3.93 -14.40
CA VAL A 72 -10.35 4.52 -15.74
C VAL A 72 -11.19 3.77 -16.77
N GLN A 73 -11.15 2.44 -16.74
CA GLN A 73 -11.91 1.58 -17.64
C GLN A 73 -13.44 1.67 -17.42
N GLU A 74 -13.91 1.93 -16.21
CA GLU A 74 -15.35 1.99 -15.94
C GLU A 74 -15.95 3.38 -16.21
N HIS A 75 -15.16 4.45 -16.06
CA HIS A 75 -15.70 5.81 -16.02
C HIS A 75 -15.15 6.77 -17.08
N TYR A 76 -14.07 6.39 -17.79
CA TYR A 76 -13.37 7.29 -18.72
C TYR A 76 -13.14 6.66 -20.10
N VAL A 77 -13.87 5.59 -20.43
CA VAL A 77 -13.87 5.02 -21.79
C VAL A 77 -14.75 5.89 -22.68
N LYS A 78 -14.16 6.38 -23.77
CA LYS A 78 -14.90 7.02 -24.87
C LYS A 78 -15.45 5.97 -25.83
#